data_AF-A0A3A8YKA6-F1
#
_entry.id   AF-A0A3A8YKA6-F1
#
_cell.length_a   1.000
_cell.length_b   1.000
_cell.length_c   1.000
_cell.angle_alpha   90.00
_cell.angle_beta   90.00
_cell.angle_gamma   90.00
#
_symmetry.space_group_name_H-M   'P 1'
#
loop_
_entity.id
_entity.type
_entity.pdbx_description
1 polymer ?
#
loop_
_entity_poly.entity_id
_entity_poly.type
_entity_poly.pdbx_seq_one_letter_code
_entity_poly.pdbx_strand_id
1 'polypeptide(L)'
;MAKEFIEKVIFCILLAGLVVEAIKDIKEKKIYLVVVLVELPVLMGAQYWMGKGGAAIWIASVGIGAFFYLISVITRGQIGKGDALVFCMTGAGVGLYDNLLLIYVAFFLAFLAAVFLWAVRGVNKKYSIPLTPFILCAYLLVAGIRIIR
;
A
#
# COMPACT_ATOMS: atom_id res chain seq x y z
N MET A 1 -23.90 7.76 -9.84
CA MET A 1 -23.94 8.70 -8.69
C MET A 1 -23.56 8.03 -7.37
N ALA A 2 -24.37 7.13 -6.79
CA ALA A 2 -24.04 6.52 -5.48
C ALA A 2 -22.72 5.72 -5.45
N LYS A 3 -22.46 4.86 -6.46
CA LYS A 3 -21.21 4.08 -6.51
C LYS A 3 -19.96 4.95 -6.72
N GLU A 4 -20.07 6.00 -7.52
CA GLU A 4 -18.98 6.96 -7.76
C GLU A 4 -18.64 7.76 -6.50
N PHE A 5 -19.66 8.15 -5.73
CA PHE A 5 -19.47 8.74 -4.42
C PHE A 5 -18.72 7.79 -3.47
N ILE A 6 -19.10 6.51 -3.44
CA ILE A 6 -18.42 5.50 -2.62
C ILE A 6 -16.96 5.31 -3.07
N GLU A 7 -16.65 5.34 -4.37
CA GLU A 7 -15.24 5.28 -4.84
C GLU A 7 -14.42 6.46 -4.32
N LYS A 8 -14.98 7.68 -4.31
CA LYS A 8 -14.32 8.85 -3.74
C LYS A 8 -14.14 8.73 -2.22
N VAL A 9 -15.11 8.15 -1.52
CA VAL A 9 -15.01 7.86 -0.07
C VAL A 9 -13.91 6.84 0.21
N ILE A 10 -13.88 5.72 -0.53
CA ILE A 10 -12.81 4.71 -0.45
C ILE A 10 -11.45 5.37 -0.70
N PHE A 11 -11.37 6.27 -1.68
CA PHE A 11 -10.15 7.00 -1.99
C PHE A 11 -9.68 7.85 -0.81
N CYS A 12 -10.57 8.65 -0.23
CA CYS A 12 -10.24 9.50 0.91
C CYS A 12 -9.84 8.70 2.16
N ILE A 13 -10.53 7.59 2.44
CA ILE A 13 -10.20 6.71 3.59
C ILE A 13 -8.81 6.12 3.39
N LEU A 14 -8.56 5.46 2.25
CA LEU A 14 -7.28 4.82 2.00
C LEU A 14 -6.14 5.85 1.96
N LEU A 15 -6.38 7.04 1.39
CA LEU A 15 -5.40 8.13 1.39
C LEU A 15 -5.04 8.57 2.82
N ALA A 16 -6.04 8.74 3.69
CA ALA A 16 -5.82 9.14 5.07
C ALA A 16 -4.98 8.11 5.82
N GLY A 17 -5.31 6.82 5.70
CA GLY A 17 -4.54 5.73 6.29
C GLY A 17 -3.10 5.67 5.80
N LEU A 18 -2.90 5.77 4.47
CA LEU A 18 -1.57 5.77 3.87
C LEU A 18 -0.73 6.97 4.31
N VAL A 19 -1.32 8.16 4.48
CA VAL A 19 -0.60 9.33 5.00
C VAL A 19 -0.16 9.09 6.44
N VAL A 20 -1.04 8.55 7.29
CA VAL A 20 -0.70 8.24 8.69
C VAL A 20 0.42 7.20 8.76
N GLU A 21 0.30 6.10 8.02
CA GLU A 21 1.31 5.04 7.97
C GLU A 21 2.64 5.56 7.39
N ALA A 22 2.62 6.39 6.34
CA ALA A 22 3.84 6.96 5.77
C ALA A 22 4.56 7.89 6.75
N ILE A 23 3.82 8.73 7.50
CA ILE A 23 4.40 9.59 8.52
C ILE A 23 5.01 8.76 9.65
N LYS A 24 4.33 7.69 10.07
CA LYS A 24 4.79 6.78 11.13
C LYS A 24 6.00 5.95 10.69
N ASP A 25 6.03 5.47 9.46
CA ASP A 25 7.14 4.72 8.88
C ASP A 25 8.41 5.59 8.82
N ILE A 26 8.29 6.86 8.40
CA ILE A 26 9.40 7.82 8.37
C ILE A 26 9.89 8.17 9.79
N LYS A 27 8.98 8.47 10.72
CA LYS A 27 9.35 9.02 12.04
C LYS A 27 9.74 7.95 13.06
N GLU A 28 9.04 6.83 13.07
CA GLU A 28 9.11 5.83 14.14
C GLU A 28 9.61 4.47 13.66
N LYS A 29 9.74 4.24 12.34
CA LYS A 29 10.06 2.94 11.72
C LYS A 29 9.16 1.81 12.26
N LYS A 30 7.93 2.16 12.60
CA LYS A 30 6.93 1.29 13.22
C LYS A 30 5.61 1.47 12.49
N ILE A 31 4.85 0.39 12.45
CA ILE A 31 3.54 0.31 11.81
C ILE A 31 2.50 0.63 12.84
N TYR A 32 1.51 1.42 12.46
CA TYR A 32 0.39 1.69 13.34
C TYR A 32 -0.73 0.68 13.11
N LEU A 33 -0.51 -0.55 13.59
CA LEU A 33 -1.39 -1.72 13.39
C LEU A 33 -2.90 -1.41 13.54
N VAL A 34 -3.24 -0.49 14.44
CA VAL A 34 -4.61 -0.02 14.68
C VAL A 34 -5.27 0.56 13.42
N VAL A 35 -4.55 1.35 12.62
CA VAL A 35 -5.08 1.94 11.38
C VAL A 35 -5.42 0.83 10.39
N VAL A 36 -4.50 -0.11 10.15
CA VAL A 36 -4.73 -1.25 9.26
C VAL A 36 -5.92 -2.10 9.73
N LEU A 37 -6.00 -2.40 11.03
CA LEU A 37 -7.09 -3.23 11.58
C LEU A 37 -8.47 -2.59 11.44
N VAL A 38 -8.55 -1.25 11.45
CA VAL A 38 -9.81 -0.53 11.28
C VAL A 38 -10.14 -0.32 9.80
N GLU A 39 -9.17 0.09 8.98
CA GLU A 39 -9.43 0.42 7.58
C GLU A 39 -9.73 -0.80 6.72
N LEU A 40 -9.02 -1.90 6.94
CA LEU A 40 -9.14 -3.11 6.12
C LEU A 40 -10.59 -3.64 6.07
N PRO A 41 -11.32 -3.85 7.19
CA PRO A 41 -12.72 -4.27 7.13
C PRO A 41 -13.66 -3.20 6.55
N VAL A 42 -13.40 -1.90 6.79
CA VAL A 42 -14.20 -0.80 6.25
C VAL A 42 -14.09 -0.75 4.72
N LEU A 43 -12.87 -0.82 4.19
CA LEU A 43 -12.59 -0.82 2.76
C LEU A 43 -13.17 -2.07 2.09
N MET A 44 -12.97 -3.26 2.68
CA MET A 44 -13.58 -4.48 2.15
C MET A 44 -15.12 -4.39 2.14
N GLY A 45 -15.73 -3.92 3.23
CA GLY A 45 -17.19 -3.72 3.32
C GLY A 45 -17.70 -2.79 2.22
N ALA A 46 -17.00 -1.69 1.96
CA ALA A 46 -17.33 -0.76 0.87
C ALA A 46 -17.23 -1.43 -0.52
N GLN A 47 -16.22 -2.27 -0.76
CA GLN A 47 -16.09 -3.03 -2.02
C GLN A 47 -17.23 -4.03 -2.20
N TYR A 48 -17.64 -4.73 -1.13
CA TYR A 48 -18.79 -5.63 -1.15
C TYR A 48 -20.08 -4.87 -1.48
N TRP A 49 -20.30 -3.70 -0.86
CA TRP A 49 -21.46 -2.84 -1.15
C TRP A 49 -21.51 -2.40 -2.61
N MET A 50 -20.35 -2.15 -3.22
CA MET A 50 -20.26 -1.78 -4.63
C MET A 50 -20.51 -2.94 -5.61
N GLY A 51 -20.59 -4.17 -5.10
CA GLY A 51 -20.67 -5.40 -5.91
C GLY A 51 -19.33 -5.86 -6.47
N LYS A 52 -18.20 -5.37 -5.93
CA LYS A 52 -16.83 -5.77 -6.30
C LYS A 52 -16.23 -6.81 -5.32
N GLY A 53 -17.05 -7.35 -4.43
CA GLY A 53 -16.65 -8.40 -3.49
C GLY A 53 -16.34 -9.75 -4.17
N GLY A 54 -15.85 -10.71 -3.38
CA GLY A 54 -15.53 -12.07 -3.85
C GLY A 54 -14.05 -12.41 -3.75
N ALA A 55 -13.62 -13.49 -4.41
CA ALA A 55 -12.26 -14.01 -4.28
C ALA A 55 -11.18 -12.97 -4.64
N ALA A 56 -11.43 -12.14 -5.67
CA ALA A 56 -10.47 -11.14 -6.12
C ALA A 56 -10.12 -10.13 -5.01
N ILE A 57 -11.09 -9.66 -4.21
CA ILE A 57 -10.80 -8.69 -3.14
C ILE A 57 -10.04 -9.34 -1.98
N TRP A 58 -10.36 -10.60 -1.64
CA TRP A 58 -9.63 -11.35 -0.61
C TRP A 58 -8.20 -11.66 -1.01
N ILE A 59 -7.98 -12.03 -2.28
CA ILE A 59 -6.63 -12.22 -2.82
C ILE A 59 -5.89 -10.88 -2.81
N ALA A 60 -6.54 -9.80 -3.24
CA ALA A 60 -5.94 -8.48 -3.29
C ALA A 60 -5.50 -7.98 -1.92
N SER A 61 -6.33 -8.16 -0.89
CA SER A 61 -6.04 -7.73 0.48
C SER A 61 -5.20 -8.76 1.21
N VAL A 62 -5.79 -9.85 1.66
CA VAL A 62 -5.16 -10.83 2.55
C VAL A 62 -4.13 -11.68 1.80
N GLY A 63 -4.43 -12.10 0.57
CA GLY A 63 -3.52 -12.96 -0.21
C GLY A 63 -2.17 -12.29 -0.51
N ILE A 64 -2.20 -11.10 -1.11
CA ILE A 64 -0.99 -10.33 -1.43
C ILE A 64 -0.26 -9.93 -0.15
N GLY A 65 -0.97 -9.44 0.86
CA GLY A 65 -0.34 -9.06 2.12
C GLY A 65 0.33 -10.22 2.84
N ALA A 66 -0.33 -11.40 2.90
CA ALA A 66 0.24 -12.61 3.46
C ALA A 66 1.49 -13.06 2.66
N PHE A 67 1.44 -12.98 1.33
CA PHE A 67 2.58 -13.29 0.48
C PHE A 67 3.80 -12.40 0.81
N PHE A 68 3.61 -11.07 0.89
CA PHE A 68 4.71 -10.16 1.26
C PHE A 68 5.16 -10.31 2.71
N TYR A 69 4.25 -10.64 3.62
CA TYR A 69 4.61 -10.94 5.01
C TYR A 69 5.48 -12.19 5.11
N LEU A 70 5.15 -13.25 4.35
CA LEU A 70 5.98 -14.45 4.26
C LEU A 70 7.37 -14.14 3.70
N ILE A 71 7.45 -13.33 2.64
CA ILE A 71 8.75 -12.87 2.11
C ILE A 71 9.52 -12.10 3.19
N SER A 72 8.87 -11.21 3.93
CA SER A 72 9.51 -10.48 5.03
C SER A 72 10.10 -11.43 6.08
N VAL A 73 9.38 -12.49 6.46
CA VAL A 73 9.89 -13.50 7.40
C VAL A 73 11.09 -14.27 6.83
N ILE A 74 10.99 -14.74 5.58
CA ILE A 74 12.04 -15.54 4.91
C ILE A 74 13.31 -14.71 4.70
N THR A 75 13.16 -13.44 4.31
CA THR A 75 14.27 -12.50 4.08
C THR A 75 14.83 -11.88 5.36
N ARG A 76 14.39 -12.35 6.54
CA ARG A 76 14.78 -11.81 7.86
C ARG A 76 14.55 -10.30 7.99
N GLY A 77 13.46 -9.81 7.39
CA GLY A 77 13.01 -8.43 7.49
C GLY A 77 13.64 -7.46 6.48
N GLN A 78 14.20 -7.95 5.36
CA GLN A 78 14.63 -7.06 4.28
C GLN A 78 13.45 -6.27 3.69
N ILE A 79 12.30 -6.94 3.55
CA ILE A 79 11.01 -6.27 3.33
C ILE A 79 10.39 -5.99 4.69
N GLY A 80 9.90 -4.78 4.92
CA GLY A 80 9.23 -4.43 6.16
C GLY A 80 7.97 -5.27 6.35
N LYS A 81 7.80 -5.88 7.53
CA LYS A 81 6.53 -6.53 7.92
C LYS A 81 5.35 -5.57 7.84
N GLY A 82 5.66 -4.28 7.94
CA GLY A 82 4.72 -3.17 7.83
C GLY A 82 4.19 -2.92 6.47
N ASP A 83 5.09 -2.87 5.51
CA ASP A 83 4.73 -2.66 4.12
C ASP A 83 3.78 -3.78 3.65
N ALA A 84 3.96 -5.01 4.15
CA ALA A 84 3.04 -6.11 3.90
C ALA A 84 1.60 -5.85 4.40
N LEU A 85 1.46 -5.21 5.57
CA LEU A 85 0.15 -4.83 6.12
C LEU A 85 -0.47 -3.67 5.34
N VAL A 86 0.36 -2.72 4.90
CA VAL A 86 -0.07 -1.64 4.01
C VAL A 86 -0.56 -2.22 2.68
N PHE A 87 0.08 -3.26 2.14
CA PHE A 87 -0.40 -3.96 0.94
C PHE A 87 -1.75 -4.65 1.13
N CYS A 88 -2.08 -5.11 2.34
CA CYS A 88 -3.43 -5.58 2.62
C CYS A 88 -4.46 -4.45 2.47
N MET A 89 -4.13 -3.29 3.02
CA MET A 89 -5.00 -2.11 3.06
C MET A 89 -5.22 -1.54 1.66
N THR A 90 -4.14 -1.39 0.87
CA THR A 90 -4.25 -0.96 -0.53
C THR A 90 -5.03 -1.97 -1.35
N GLY A 91 -4.81 -3.27 -1.14
CA GLY A 91 -5.58 -4.34 -1.77
C GLY A 91 -7.08 -4.25 -1.52
N ALA A 92 -7.48 -3.97 -0.28
CA ALA A 92 -8.87 -3.77 0.10
C ALA A 92 -9.46 -2.48 -0.52
N GLY A 93 -8.68 -1.41 -0.67
CA GLY A 93 -9.16 -0.15 -1.20
C GLY A 93 -9.21 -0.06 -2.73
N VAL A 94 -8.25 -0.66 -3.45
CA VAL A 94 -8.18 -0.53 -4.93
C VAL A 94 -8.57 -1.80 -5.68
N GLY A 95 -8.55 -2.96 -5.03
CA GLY A 95 -8.78 -4.27 -5.68
C GLY A 95 -7.53 -4.85 -6.35
N LEU A 96 -7.66 -6.04 -6.93
CA LEU A 96 -6.51 -6.89 -7.27
C LEU A 96 -5.55 -6.27 -8.30
N TYR A 97 -6.05 -5.93 -9.49
CA TYR A 97 -5.21 -5.46 -10.60
C TYR A 97 -4.54 -4.13 -10.28
N ASP A 98 -5.31 -3.19 -9.72
CA ASP A 98 -4.80 -1.89 -9.34
C ASP A 98 -3.79 -2.02 -8.19
N ASN A 99 -3.98 -2.96 -7.26
CA ASN A 99 -3.01 -3.20 -6.19
C ASN A 99 -1.69 -3.76 -6.74
N LEU A 100 -1.73 -4.68 -7.71
CA LEU A 100 -0.52 -5.18 -8.37
C LEU A 100 0.24 -4.08 -9.10
N LEU A 101 -0.47 -3.21 -9.83
CA LEU A 101 0.13 -2.05 -10.49
C LEU A 101 0.75 -1.08 -9.48
N LEU A 102 0.01 -0.77 -8.41
CA LEU A 102 0.47 0.10 -7.32
C LEU A 102 1.75 -0.45 -6.68
N ILE A 103 1.78 -1.75 -6.36
CA ILE A 103 2.95 -2.42 -5.80
C ILE A 103 4.15 -2.30 -6.75
N TYR A 104 3.94 -2.57 -8.05
CA TYR A 104 4.98 -2.44 -9.07
C TYR A 104 5.55 -1.03 -9.12
N VAL A 105 4.69 0.00 -9.18
CA VAL A 105 5.10 1.41 -9.19
C VAL A 105 5.84 1.78 -7.89
N ALA A 106 5.35 1.33 -6.74
CA ALA A 106 5.98 1.60 -5.45
C ALA A 106 7.40 1.02 -5.38
N PHE A 107 7.59 -0.24 -5.78
CA PHE A 107 8.92 -0.85 -5.85
C PHE A 107 9.83 -0.17 -6.86
N PHE A 108 9.30 0.26 -8.01
CA PHE A 108 10.08 1.00 -9.00
C PHE A 108 10.57 2.35 -8.46
N LEU A 109 9.70 3.12 -7.81
CA LEU A 109 10.07 4.39 -7.18
C LEU A 109 11.09 4.19 -6.05
N ALA A 110 10.90 3.16 -5.20
CA ALA A 110 11.84 2.82 -4.15
C ALA A 110 13.20 2.39 -4.71
N PHE A 111 13.22 1.65 -5.82
CA PHE A 111 14.45 1.28 -6.52
C PHE A 111 15.19 2.51 -7.06
N LEU A 112 14.49 3.44 -7.71
CA LEU A 112 15.10 4.69 -8.19
C LEU A 112 15.69 5.51 -7.02
N ALA A 113 14.97 5.61 -5.91
CA ALA A 113 15.45 6.29 -4.72
C ALA A 113 16.69 5.60 -4.12
N ALA A 114 16.71 4.27 -4.08
CA ALA A 114 17.84 3.49 -3.61
C ALA A 114 19.09 3.71 -4.49
N VAL A 115 18.93 3.66 -5.81
CA VAL A 115 20.01 3.92 -6.77
C VAL A 115 20.53 5.35 -6.60
N PHE A 116 19.65 6.34 -6.48
CA PHE A 116 20.05 7.73 -6.27
C PHE A 116 20.83 7.93 -4.96
N LEU A 117 20.34 7.37 -3.85
CA LEU A 117 21.01 7.46 -2.55
C LEU A 117 22.39 6.76 -2.56
N TRP A 118 22.50 5.62 -3.24
CA TRP A 118 23.76 4.91 -3.38
C TRP A 118 24.76 5.68 -4.27
N ALA A 119 24.32 6.12 -5.46
CA ALA A 119 25.19 6.77 -6.44
C ALA A 119 25.62 8.19 -6.04
N VAL A 120 24.71 8.98 -5.47
CA VAL A 120 24.98 10.41 -5.18
C VAL A 120 25.43 10.63 -3.75
N ARG A 121 24.85 9.91 -2.78
CA ARG A 121 25.13 10.10 -1.35
C ARG A 121 26.07 9.04 -0.77
N GLY A 122 26.50 8.05 -1.57
CA GLY A 122 27.39 6.99 -1.10
C GLY A 122 26.78 6.14 0.03
N VAL A 123 25.46 6.13 0.16
CA VAL A 123 24.77 5.42 1.25
C VAL A 123 25.03 3.92 1.11
N ASN A 124 25.31 3.25 2.23
CA ASN A 124 25.58 1.82 2.23
C ASN A 124 24.38 1.05 1.64
N LYS A 125 24.66 0.02 0.82
CA LYS A 125 23.65 -0.86 0.21
C LYS A 125 22.74 -1.56 1.24
N LYS A 126 23.15 -1.62 2.52
CA LYS A 126 22.35 -2.16 3.63
C LYS A 126 21.38 -1.14 4.26
N TYR A 127 21.35 0.10 3.77
CA TYR A 127 20.43 1.11 4.27
C TYR A 127 18.98 0.72 3.94
N SER A 128 18.18 0.52 4.99
CA SER A 128 16.76 0.22 4.86
C SER A 128 16.00 1.51 4.59
N ILE A 129 15.37 1.57 3.41
CA ILE A 129 14.52 2.68 2.99
C ILE A 129 13.07 2.33 3.36
N PRO A 130 12.33 3.22 4.04
CA PRO A 130 10.90 3.03 4.30
C PRO A 130 10.13 2.95 2.97
N LEU A 131 9.40 1.85 2.73
CA LEU A 131 8.68 1.64 1.47
C LEU A 131 7.33 2.36 1.46
N THR A 132 6.70 2.54 2.63
CA THR A 132 5.35 3.10 2.75
C THR A 132 5.18 4.49 2.10
N PRO A 133 6.13 5.44 2.18
CA PRO A 133 6.06 6.70 1.44
C PRO A 133 5.99 6.52 -0.08
N PHE A 134 6.64 5.50 -0.63
CA PHE A 134 6.57 5.18 -2.06
C PHE A 134 5.25 4.52 -2.44
N ILE A 135 4.65 3.73 -1.53
CA ILE A 135 3.29 3.20 -1.68
C ILE A 135 2.28 4.36 -1.76
N LEU A 136 2.41 5.37 -0.90
CA LEU A 136 1.57 6.57 -0.94
C LEU A 136 1.71 7.32 -2.28
N CYS A 137 2.94 7.52 -2.76
CA CYS A 137 3.18 8.14 -4.06
C CYS A 137 2.58 7.32 -5.22
N ALA A 138 2.79 6.00 -5.22
CA ALA A 138 2.23 5.09 -6.20
C ALA A 138 0.69 5.13 -6.19
N TYR A 139 0.09 5.19 -5.00
CA TYR A 139 -1.35 5.31 -4.85
C TYR A 139 -1.88 6.59 -5.48
N LEU A 140 -1.26 7.75 -5.20
CA LEU A 140 -1.65 9.03 -5.80
C LEU A 140 -1.56 9.02 -7.33
N LEU A 141 -0.52 8.39 -7.89
CA LEU A 141 -0.35 8.25 -9.34
C LEU A 141 -1.43 7.34 -9.94
N VAL A 142 -1.58 6.13 -9.42
CA VAL A 142 -2.51 5.12 -9.96
C VAL A 142 -3.96 5.56 -9.80
N ALA A 143 -4.34 6.04 -8.60
CA ALA A 143 -5.69 6.49 -8.33
C ALA A 143 -6.01 7.83 -9.00
N GLY A 144 -5.02 8.73 -9.12
CA GLY A 144 -5.16 9.98 -9.88
C GLY A 144 -5.51 9.74 -11.35
N ILE A 145 -4.82 8.79 -12.00
CA ILE A 145 -5.13 8.41 -13.39
C ILE A 145 -6.57 7.88 -13.52
N ARG A 146 -7.05 7.13 -12.53
CA ARG A 146 -8.40 6.56 -12.54
C ARG A 146 -9.50 7.60 -12.33
N ILE A 147 -9.28 8.60 -11.50
CA ILE A 147 -10.28 9.65 -11.20
C ILE A 147 -10.45 10.62 -12.38
N ILE A 148 -9.40 10.83 -13.19
CA ILE A 148 -9.43 11.74 -14.34
C ILE A 148 -10.15 11.10 -15.55
N ARG A 149 -10.24 9.78 -15.61
CA ARG A 149 -10.82 9.02 -16.71
C ARG A 149 -12.29 8.69 -16.48
#